data_AF-A0A402ABH5-F1
#
_entry.id   AF-A0A402ABH5-F1
#
_cell.length_a   1.000
_cell.length_b   1.000
_cell.length_c   1.000
_cell.angle_alpha   90.00
_cell.angle_beta   90.00
_cell.angle_gamma   90.00
#
_symmetry.space_group_name_H-M   'P 1'
#
loop_
_entity.id
_entity.type
_entity.pdbx_description
1 polymer ?
#
loop_
_entity_poly.entity_id
_entity_poly.type
_entity_poly.pdbx_seq_one_letter_code
_entity_poly.pdbx_strand_id
1 'polypeptide(L)'
;MDGYRELTALMVELADKVCEGRLVILQEGGYSISYAPYCSVAIAEALLGTNVGIVDLYDNAPELRRSQTIFSHDTQQALREAHTHYQRWWQL
;
A
#
# COMPACT_ATOMS: atom_id res chain seq x y z
N MET A 1 3.91 -8.98 -1.89
CA MET A 1 4.42 -7.77 -1.20
C MET A 1 4.45 -6.51 -2.07
N ASP A 2 4.42 -6.62 -3.40
CA ASP A 2 4.59 -5.49 -4.33
C ASP A 2 3.63 -4.31 -4.10
N GLY A 3 2.36 -4.58 -3.78
CA GLY A 3 1.41 -3.51 -3.46
C GLY A 3 1.84 -2.62 -2.28
N TYR A 4 2.50 -3.18 -1.26
CA TYR A 4 3.04 -2.38 -0.15
C TYR A 4 4.24 -1.53 -0.59
N ARG A 5 5.07 -2.06 -1.50
CA ARG A 5 6.18 -1.31 -2.10
C ARG A 5 5.66 -0.12 -2.90
N GLU A 6 4.69 -0.35 -3.79
CA GLU A 6 4.09 0.68 -4.64
C GLU A 6 3.39 1.77 -3.82
N LEU A 7 2.57 1.38 -2.85
CA LEU A 7 1.92 2.33 -1.95
C LEU A 7 2.94 3.19 -1.18
N THR A 8 4.03 2.58 -0.71
CA THR A 8 5.10 3.32 -0.01
C THR A 8 5.83 4.27 -0.96
N ALA A 9 6.13 3.85 -2.19
CA ALA A 9 6.75 4.72 -3.20
C ALA A 9 5.88 5.94 -3.51
N LEU A 10 4.56 5.75 -3.67
CA LEU A 10 3.60 6.86 -3.85
C LEU A 10 3.61 7.83 -2.65
N MET A 11 3.74 7.31 -1.43
CA MET A 11 3.82 8.15 -0.23
C MET A 11 5.15 8.90 -0.12
N VAL A 12 6.27 8.29 -0.51
CA VAL A 12 7.58 8.96 -0.59
C VAL A 12 7.52 10.12 -1.59
N GLU A 13 7.01 9.88 -2.80
CA GLU A 13 6.85 10.93 -3.81
C GLU A 13 5.92 12.07 -3.36
N LEU A 14 4.87 11.74 -2.60
CA LEU A 14 3.99 12.74 -2.03
C LEU A 14 4.71 13.55 -0.95
N ALA A 15 5.44 12.89 -0.05
CA ALA A 15 6.18 13.53 1.03
C ALA A 15 7.24 14.50 0.50
N ASP A 16 7.93 14.16 -0.58
CA ASP A 16 8.87 15.06 -1.26
C ASP A 16 8.18 16.36 -1.72
N LYS A 17 6.93 16.26 -2.20
CA LYS A 17 6.16 17.40 -2.70
C LYS A 17 5.58 18.27 -1.59
N VAL A 18 5.19 17.70 -0.45
CA VAL A 18 4.35 18.40 0.55
C VAL A 18 4.99 18.58 1.92
N CYS A 19 6.07 17.85 2.23
CA CYS A 19 6.70 17.90 3.54
C CYS A 19 8.22 17.64 3.52
N GLU A 20 8.91 18.04 2.43
CA GLU A 20 10.36 17.95 2.27
C GLU A 20 10.91 16.52 2.51
N GLY A 21 10.19 15.51 2.03
CA GLY A 21 10.57 14.11 2.15
C GLY A 21 10.43 13.53 3.56
N ARG A 22 9.89 14.29 4.53
CA ARG A 22 9.69 13.81 5.90
C ARG A 22 8.47 12.89 5.96
N LEU A 23 8.71 11.58 5.99
CA LEU A 23 7.69 10.55 6.13
C LEU A 23 7.99 9.66 7.33
N VAL A 24 6.97 9.37 8.13
CA VAL A 24 7.02 8.38 9.23
C VAL A 24 6.01 7.29 8.93
N ILE A 25 6.45 6.03 8.98
CA ILE A 25 5.57 4.86 8.87
C ILE A 25 5.44 4.22 10.25
N LEU A 26 4.20 3.96 10.68
CA LEU A 26 3.90 3.27 11.92
C LEU A 26 3.37 1.87 11.60
N GLN A 27 3.99 0.85 12.20
CA GLN A 27 3.51 -0.52 12.09
C GLN A 27 2.28 -0.69 12.98
N GLU A 28 1.15 -1.06 12.37
CA GLU A 28 -0.11 -1.33 13.06
C GLU A 28 -0.34 -2.84 13.18
N GLY A 29 -1.49 -3.33 12.72
CA GLY A 29 -1.78 -4.76 12.63
C GLY A 29 -0.85 -5.51 11.67
N GLY A 30 -1.05 -6.83 11.61
CA GLY A 30 -0.18 -7.72 10.86
C GLY A 30 -0.13 -9.08 11.53
N TYR A 31 -1.26 -9.79 11.50
CA TYR A 31 -1.44 -10.99 12.31
C TYR A 31 -0.91 -12.27 11.65
N SER A 32 -0.55 -12.20 10.36
CA SER A 32 0.18 -13.28 9.69
C SER A 32 1.66 -13.15 10.04
N ILE A 33 2.10 -13.88 11.07
CA ILE A 33 3.51 -13.92 11.52
C ILE A 33 4.45 -14.23 10.34
N SER A 34 4.01 -15.07 9.40
CA SER A 34 4.82 -15.50 8.27
C SER A 34 4.83 -14.53 7.10
N TYR A 35 3.78 -13.72 6.91
CA TYR A 35 3.68 -12.80 5.76
C TYR A 35 3.99 -11.35 6.10
N ALA A 36 3.68 -10.89 7.32
CA ALA A 36 3.92 -9.52 7.76
C ALA A 36 5.37 -9.05 7.53
N PRO A 37 6.42 -9.87 7.76
CA PRO A 37 7.80 -9.46 7.47
C PRO A 37 8.06 -9.10 6.00
N TYR A 38 7.43 -9.79 5.03
CA TYR A 38 7.57 -9.46 3.61
C TYR A 38 6.98 -8.09 3.29
N CYS A 39 5.82 -7.77 3.88
CA CYS A 39 5.21 -6.45 3.75
C CYS A 39 6.12 -5.36 4.34
N SER A 40 6.67 -5.59 5.54
CA SER A 40 7.55 -4.63 6.21
C SER A 40 8.86 -4.39 5.44
N VAL A 41 9.47 -5.44 4.87
CA VAL A 41 10.67 -5.28 4.03
C VAL A 41 10.36 -4.52 2.75
N ALA A 42 9.23 -4.79 2.09
CA ALA A 42 8.83 -4.06 0.89
C ALA A 42 8.64 -2.56 1.15
N ILE A 43 8.10 -2.19 2.31
CA ILE A 43 8.00 -0.81 2.78
C ILE A 43 9.40 -0.22 3.01
N ALA A 44 10.26 -0.93 3.76
CA ALA A 44 11.61 -0.45 4.09
C ALA A 44 12.48 -0.24 2.82
N GLU A 45 12.40 -1.16 1.87
CA GLU A 45 13.08 -1.05 0.58
C GLU A 45 12.64 0.18 -0.22
N ALA A 46 11.33 0.47 -0.25
CA ALA A 46 10.80 1.68 -0.90
C ALA A 46 11.27 2.97 -0.21
N LEU A 47 11.29 3.01 1.14
CA LEU A 47 11.83 4.14 1.89
C LEU A 47 13.32 4.37 1.65
N LEU A 48 14.09 3.29 1.48
CA LEU A 48 15.52 3.34 1.24
C LEU A 48 15.89 3.54 -0.24
N GLY A 49 14.92 3.44 -1.17
CA GLY A 49 15.18 3.45 -2.60
C GLY A 49 16.07 2.28 -3.06
N THR A 50 15.96 1.13 -2.40
CA THR A 50 16.81 -0.05 -2.67
C THR A 50 15.99 -1.31 -2.87
N ASN A 51 16.61 -2.34 -3.45
CA ASN A 51 16.08 -3.69 -3.49
C ASN A 51 17.17 -4.62 -2.93
N VAL A 52 16.86 -5.28 -1.81
CA VAL A 52 17.77 -6.17 -1.09
C VAL A 52 17.63 -7.63 -1.55
N GLY A 53 16.78 -7.91 -2.53
CA GLY A 53 16.65 -9.22 -3.18
C GLY A 53 15.84 -10.25 -2.41
N ILE A 54 14.99 -9.82 -1.46
CA ILE A 54 14.07 -10.74 -0.78
C ILE A 54 13.01 -11.22 -1.78
N VAL A 55 12.88 -12.54 -1.88
CA VAL A 55 11.88 -13.20 -2.73
C VAL A 55 10.63 -13.49 -1.90
N ASP A 56 9.48 -13.02 -2.36
CA ASP A 56 8.19 -13.27 -1.70
C ASP A 56 7.73 -14.71 -1.96
N LEU A 57 7.80 -15.56 -0.94
CA LEU A 57 7.36 -16.96 -1.04
C LEU A 57 5.84 -17.13 -1.15
N TYR A 58 5.08 -16.03 -1.01
CA TYR A 58 3.62 -15.99 -1.12
C TYR A 58 3.15 -15.27 -2.39
N ASP A 59 4.03 -14.98 -3.34
CA ASP A 59 3.71 -14.33 -4.63
C ASP A 59 2.70 -15.12 -5.50
N ASN A 60 2.54 -16.41 -5.22
CA ASN A 60 1.60 -17.31 -5.88
C ASN A 60 0.40 -17.69 -5.00
N ALA A 61 0.26 -17.07 -3.83
CA ALA A 61 -0.84 -17.34 -2.91
C ALA A 61 -2.20 -17.03 -3.57
N PRO A 62 -3.24 -17.86 -3.36
CA PRO A 62 -4.59 -17.60 -3.87
C PRO A 62 -5.14 -16.23 -3.45
N GLU A 63 -4.80 -15.77 -2.25
CA GLU A 63 -5.18 -14.48 -1.68
C GLU A 63 -4.63 -13.32 -2.52
N LEU A 64 -3.40 -13.43 -3.04
CA LEU A 64 -2.81 -12.40 -3.88
C LEU A 64 -3.55 -12.30 -5.23
N ARG A 65 -3.78 -13.42 -5.91
CA ARG A 65 -4.59 -13.44 -7.15
C ARG A 65 -6.00 -12.90 -6.93
N ARG A 66 -6.60 -13.25 -5.79
CA ARG A 66 -7.91 -12.75 -5.38
C ARG A 66 -7.85 -11.23 -5.16
N SER A 67 -6.84 -10.72 -4.47
CA SER A 67 -6.70 -9.27 -4.22
C SER A 67 -6.54 -8.46 -5.51
N GLN A 68 -5.89 -9.01 -6.55
CA GLN A 68 -5.72 -8.35 -7.85
C GLN A 68 -7.00 -8.28 -8.68
N THR A 69 -8.00 -9.12 -8.37
CA THR A 69 -9.23 -9.27 -9.17
C THR A 69 -10.48 -8.78 -8.42
N ILE A 70 -10.39 -8.59 -7.10
CA ILE A 70 -11.50 -8.03 -6.33
C ILE A 70 -11.56 -6.53 -6.54
N PHE A 71 -12.43 -6.16 -7.46
CA PHE A 71 -13.06 -4.85 -7.50
C PHE A 71 -14.57 -5.03 -7.39
N SER A 72 -15.00 -5.55 -6.24
CA SER A 72 -16.39 -5.93 -5.99
C SER A 72 -17.34 -4.75 -6.12
N HIS A 73 -18.62 -5.03 -6.34
CA HIS A 73 -19.66 -3.99 -6.32
C HIS A 73 -19.60 -3.16 -5.03
N ASP A 74 -19.41 -3.81 -3.88
CA ASP A 74 -19.30 -3.13 -2.58
C ASP A 74 -18.09 -2.22 -2.49
N THR A 75 -16.93 -2.65 -3.02
CA THR A 75 -15.71 -1.82 -3.08
C THR A 75 -15.95 -0.59 -3.95
N GLN A 76 -16.54 -0.79 -5.13
CA GLN A 76 -16.88 0.31 -6.05
C GLN A 76 -17.89 1.28 -5.45
N GLN A 77 -18.90 0.76 -4.73
CA GLN A 77 -19.89 1.56 -4.04
C GLN A 77 -19.24 2.40 -2.94
N ALA A 78 -18.40 1.80 -2.09
CA ALA A 78 -17.67 2.51 -1.04
C ALA A 78 -16.79 3.64 -1.62
N LEU A 79 -16.11 3.40 -2.74
CA LEU A 79 -15.32 4.43 -3.43
C LEU A 79 -16.20 5.57 -3.96
N ARG A 80 -17.34 5.26 -4.59
CA ARG A 80 -18.29 6.28 -5.06
C ARG A 80 -18.87 7.11 -3.92
N GLU A 81 -19.20 6.47 -2.80
CA GLU A 81 -19.71 7.14 -1.60
C GLU A 81 -18.66 8.07 -1.01
N ALA A 82 -17.41 7.60 -0.86
CA ALA A 82 -16.30 8.41 -0.40
C ALA A 82 -16.06 9.61 -1.33
N HIS A 83 -15.99 9.39 -2.65
CA HIS A 83 -15.80 10.47 -3.62
C HIS A 83 -16.94 11.51 -3.54
N THR A 84 -18.19 11.05 -3.49
CA THR A 84 -19.37 11.92 -3.41
C THR A 84 -19.37 12.76 -2.14
N HIS A 85 -18.88 12.20 -1.04
CA HIS A 85 -18.78 12.87 0.25
C HIS A 85 -17.66 13.92 0.24
N TYR A 86 -16.45 13.55 -0.19
CA TYR A 86 -15.26 14.39 -0.08
C TYR A 86 -15.13 15.48 -1.15
N GLN A 87 -15.78 15.36 -2.31
CA GLN A 87 -15.79 16.40 -3.36
C GLN A 87 -16.37 17.76 -2.88
N ARG A 88 -17.04 17.78 -1.72
CA ARG A 88 -17.54 19.01 -1.09
C ARG A 88 -16.43 19.88 -0.50
N TRP A 89 -15.30 19.28 -0.14
CA TRP A 89 -14.18 19.96 0.53
C TRP A 89 -12.87 19.88 -0.25
N TRP A 90 -12.77 18.93 -1.19
CA TRP A 90 -11.58 18.69 -1.98
C TRP A 90 -11.93 18.77 -3.47
N GLN A 91 -11.07 19.41 -4.26
CA GLN A 91 -11.19 19.43 -5.72
C GLN A 91 -10.64 18.11 -6.27
N LEU A 92 -11.49 17.09 -6.25
CA LEU A 92 -11.21 15.72 -6.73
C LEU A 92 -11.54 15.57 -8.22
#